data_AF-A0ABD4KSN0-F1
#
_entry.id   AF-A0ABD4KSN0-F1
#
_cell.length_a   1.000
_cell.length_b   1.000
_cell.length_c   1.000
_cell.angle_alpha   90.00
_cell.angle_beta   90.00
_cell.angle_gamma   90.00
#
_symmetry.space_group_name_H-M   'P 1'
#
loop_
_entity.id
_entity.type
_entity.pdbx_description
1 polymer ?
#
loop_
_entity_poly.entity_id
_entity_poly.type
_entity_poly.pdbx_seq_one_letter_code
_entity_poly.pdbx_strand_id
1 'polypeptide(L)'
;MQTLKELIESTPDDLTTVLKRAFRPLTPHIAIDGNELDALTILVNLTDKTDDQKDLLDRAKCKQKLRDEKWWASCLNCVNYRQSHNPKFPDIRSEGIIRTEALGELPSFLLSSSKIPPYHWSYAHDSKYVNKSALLTNEFCWNGVISCLAELLKNVDHPLWKTLTKLGCYQKTRKAMAKKLASIAHITISMPLAPNYLTQISLPNSDTSYISLSPVASLSMQSHFYQGLQDEYRHASTTRFSRATNMGVTAMTCGGAFRMLKSNTKFSITPHHRLNSKRSWLTSENVQSLKQYQRLNKRLIPENARKALRRKYKIEIQNMVSVWLAMQDHTLDSIILVQHLNHD
;
A
#
# COMPACT_ATOMS: atom_id res chain seq x y z
N MET A 1 -2.63 -23.51 -8.40
CA MET A 1 -3.06 -22.63 -9.51
C MET A 1 -4.18 -23.36 -10.24
N GLN A 2 -5.36 -22.74 -10.36
CA GLN A 2 -6.53 -23.37 -11.00
C GLN A 2 -6.36 -23.35 -12.52
N THR A 3 -6.83 -24.39 -13.20
CA THR A 3 -6.81 -24.44 -14.68
C THR A 3 -8.06 -23.80 -15.27
N LEU A 4 -7.95 -23.25 -16.47
CA LEU A 4 -9.09 -22.70 -17.20
C LEU A 4 -10.17 -23.76 -17.47
N LYS A 5 -9.74 -25.01 -17.73
CA LYS A 5 -10.65 -26.13 -17.98
C LYS A 5 -11.54 -26.40 -16.77
N GLU A 6 -10.95 -26.54 -15.58
CA GLU A 6 -11.70 -26.71 -14.32
C GLU A 6 -12.68 -25.56 -14.09
N LEU A 7 -12.27 -24.33 -14.40
CA LEU A 7 -13.11 -23.15 -14.22
C LEU A 7 -14.35 -23.18 -15.12
N ILE A 8 -14.19 -23.59 -16.38
CA ILE A 8 -15.30 -23.73 -17.34
C ILE A 8 -16.21 -24.91 -16.96
N GLU A 9 -15.63 -26.05 -16.59
CA GLU A 9 -16.38 -27.27 -16.22
C GLU A 9 -17.15 -27.12 -14.90
N SER A 10 -16.73 -26.22 -14.02
CA SER A 10 -17.48 -25.93 -12.79
C SER A 10 -18.85 -25.27 -13.03
N THR A 11 -19.16 -24.87 -14.27
CA THR A 11 -20.45 -24.29 -14.74
C THR A 11 -21.20 -23.46 -13.68
N PRO A 12 -20.58 -22.40 -13.12
CA PRO A 12 -21.29 -21.51 -12.23
C PRO A 12 -22.34 -20.71 -13.01
N ASP A 13 -23.48 -20.42 -12.39
CA ASP A 13 -24.55 -19.57 -12.96
C ASP A 13 -24.00 -18.21 -13.47
N ASP A 14 -22.90 -17.73 -12.87
CA ASP A 14 -22.20 -16.48 -13.19
C ASP A 14 -20.85 -16.69 -13.94
N LEU A 15 -20.74 -17.71 -14.79
CA LEU A 15 -19.49 -18.07 -15.50
C LEU A 15 -18.78 -16.86 -16.15
N THR A 16 -19.51 -16.00 -16.85
CA THR A 16 -18.95 -14.79 -17.48
C THR A 16 -18.23 -13.88 -16.46
N THR A 17 -18.83 -13.67 -15.29
CA THR A 17 -18.27 -12.83 -14.23
C THR A 17 -17.02 -13.48 -13.62
N VAL A 18 -17.07 -14.81 -13.41
CA VAL A 18 -15.95 -15.58 -12.88
C VAL A 18 -14.76 -15.55 -13.84
N LEU A 19 -14.97 -15.81 -15.13
CA LEU A 19 -13.92 -15.73 -16.17
C LEU A 19 -13.34 -14.32 -16.26
N LYS A 20 -14.19 -13.29 -16.24
CA LYS A 20 -13.74 -11.90 -16.24
C LYS A 20 -12.86 -11.59 -15.04
N ARG A 21 -13.21 -12.05 -13.84
CA ARG A 21 -12.40 -11.85 -12.64
C ARG A 21 -11.07 -12.59 -12.73
N ALA A 22 -11.08 -13.84 -13.19
CA ALA A 22 -9.91 -14.71 -13.26
C ALA A 22 -8.76 -14.12 -14.11
N PHE A 23 -9.08 -13.42 -15.21
CA PHE A 23 -8.06 -12.77 -16.05
C PHE A 23 -7.63 -11.37 -15.58
N ARG A 24 -8.19 -10.84 -14.47
CA ARG A 24 -7.89 -9.49 -13.98
C ARG A 24 -6.78 -9.52 -12.90
N PRO A 25 -6.03 -8.43 -12.71
CA PRO A 25 -4.80 -8.43 -11.91
C PRO A 25 -5.00 -8.47 -10.38
N LEU A 26 -6.19 -8.80 -9.87
CA LEU A 26 -6.48 -8.90 -8.44
C LEU A 26 -6.88 -10.31 -8.00
N THR A 27 -6.80 -11.28 -8.91
CA THR A 27 -6.95 -12.70 -8.61
C THR A 27 -5.66 -13.44 -8.95
N PRO A 28 -5.41 -14.61 -8.34
CA PRO A 28 -4.33 -15.48 -8.76
C PRO A 28 -4.42 -15.80 -10.25
N HIS A 29 -3.26 -16.01 -10.89
CA HIS A 29 -3.23 -16.39 -12.30
C HIS A 29 -3.91 -17.74 -12.54
N ILE A 30 -4.50 -17.89 -13.72
CA ILE A 30 -5.06 -19.16 -14.19
C ILE A 30 -4.15 -19.80 -15.22
N ALA A 31 -4.07 -21.12 -15.20
CA ALA A 31 -3.34 -21.90 -16.19
C ALA A 31 -4.21 -22.11 -17.44
N ILE A 32 -3.68 -21.80 -18.63
CA ILE A 32 -4.40 -21.96 -19.90
C ILE A 32 -3.95 -23.20 -20.70
N ASP A 33 -3.07 -24.00 -20.12
CA ASP A 33 -2.47 -25.17 -20.75
C ASP A 33 -3.52 -26.18 -21.23
N GLY A 34 -3.46 -26.55 -22.50
CA GLY A 34 -4.40 -27.48 -23.11
C GLY A 34 -5.79 -26.90 -23.40
N ASN A 35 -6.05 -25.64 -23.04
CA ASN A 35 -7.27 -24.92 -23.44
C ASN A 35 -6.99 -23.50 -23.97
N GLU A 36 -5.93 -23.35 -24.76
CA GLU A 36 -5.46 -22.06 -25.26
C GLU A 36 -6.48 -21.41 -26.21
N LEU A 37 -7.25 -22.23 -26.94
CA LEU A 37 -8.22 -21.74 -27.91
C LEU A 37 -9.36 -20.99 -27.21
N ASP A 38 -9.91 -21.54 -26.12
CA ASP A 38 -10.94 -20.89 -25.35
C ASP A 38 -10.38 -19.70 -24.58
N ALA A 39 -9.17 -19.81 -24.02
CA ALA A 39 -8.49 -18.70 -23.34
C ALA A 39 -8.35 -17.46 -24.24
N LEU A 40 -7.87 -17.65 -25.47
CA LEU A 40 -7.73 -16.57 -26.45
C LEU A 40 -9.09 -16.01 -26.90
N THR A 41 -10.11 -16.87 -27.01
CA THR A 41 -11.48 -16.45 -27.32
C THR A 41 -12.00 -15.51 -26.23
N ILE A 42 -11.82 -15.89 -24.95
CA ILE A 42 -12.20 -15.08 -23.79
C ILE A 42 -11.45 -13.74 -23.79
N LEU A 43 -10.13 -13.75 -23.94
CA LEU A 43 -9.32 -12.52 -23.94
C LEU A 43 -9.72 -11.53 -25.04
N VAL A 44 -10.06 -12.04 -26.23
CA VAL A 44 -10.59 -11.22 -27.34
C VAL A 44 -11.99 -10.70 -27.01
N ASN A 45 -12.84 -11.50 -26.37
CA ASN A 45 -14.20 -11.09 -26.03
C ASN A 45 -14.27 -10.10 -24.86
N LEU A 46 -13.31 -10.15 -23.94
CA LEU A 46 -13.13 -9.18 -22.86
C LEU A 46 -12.82 -7.75 -23.33
N THR A 47 -12.48 -7.55 -24.61
CA THR A 47 -12.20 -6.20 -25.13
C THR A 47 -13.44 -5.33 -25.34
N ASP A 48 -14.63 -5.93 -25.37
CA ASP A 48 -15.88 -5.18 -25.54
C ASP A 48 -16.27 -4.43 -24.27
N LYS A 49 -17.28 -3.57 -24.37
CA LYS A 49 -17.93 -2.98 -23.20
C LYS A 49 -18.56 -4.08 -22.36
N THR A 50 -18.63 -3.86 -21.04
CA THR A 50 -19.17 -4.86 -20.10
C THR A 50 -20.58 -5.32 -20.48
N ASP A 51 -21.43 -4.40 -20.94
CA ASP A 51 -22.83 -4.70 -21.31
C ASP A 51 -22.94 -5.61 -22.55
N ASP A 52 -21.90 -5.62 -23.39
CA ASP A 52 -21.82 -6.44 -24.61
C ASP A 52 -21.14 -7.81 -24.37
N GLN A 53 -20.64 -8.06 -23.16
CA GLN A 53 -19.94 -9.29 -22.75
C GLN A 53 -20.95 -10.36 -22.28
N LYS A 54 -21.89 -10.76 -23.15
CA LYS A 54 -22.89 -11.80 -22.81
C LYS A 54 -22.25 -13.19 -22.72
N ASP A 55 -21.58 -13.60 -23.79
CA ASP A 55 -20.85 -14.86 -23.89
C ASP A 55 -19.38 -14.58 -24.23
N LEU A 56 -18.47 -15.01 -23.35
CA LEU A 56 -17.03 -14.85 -23.53
C LEU A 56 -16.42 -15.98 -24.39
N LEU A 57 -17.14 -17.09 -24.59
CA LEU A 57 -16.71 -18.23 -25.40
C LEU A 57 -17.19 -18.13 -26.87
N ASP A 58 -17.87 -17.04 -27.25
CA ASP A 58 -18.33 -16.83 -28.63
C ASP A 58 -17.15 -16.69 -29.60
N ARG A 59 -16.91 -17.76 -30.36
CA ARG A 59 -15.86 -17.84 -31.37
C ARG A 59 -16.17 -17.05 -32.65
N ALA A 60 -17.45 -16.87 -32.98
CA ALA A 60 -17.85 -16.10 -34.17
C ALA A 60 -17.53 -14.61 -33.98
N LYS A 61 -17.89 -14.06 -32.81
CA LYS A 61 -17.55 -12.69 -32.42
C LYS A 61 -16.04 -12.49 -32.30
N CYS A 62 -15.34 -13.46 -31.71
CA CYS A 62 -13.88 -13.45 -31.64
C CYS A 62 -13.24 -13.34 -33.03
N LYS A 63 -13.67 -14.20 -33.97
CA LYS A 63 -13.18 -14.21 -35.35
C LYS A 63 -13.41 -12.88 -36.07
N GLN A 64 -14.56 -12.23 -35.86
CA GLN A 64 -14.86 -10.94 -36.47
C GLN A 64 -13.86 -9.86 -36.00
N LYS A 65 -13.57 -9.80 -34.70
CA LYS A 65 -12.62 -8.82 -34.14
C LYS A 65 -11.18 -9.08 -34.57
N LEU A 66 -10.76 -10.34 -34.60
CA LEU A 66 -9.41 -10.70 -35.03
C LEU A 66 -9.11 -10.28 -36.47
N ARG A 67 -10.14 -10.04 -37.28
CA ARG A 67 -10.06 -9.53 -38.66
C ARG A 67 -10.11 -8.01 -38.77
N ASP A 68 -10.45 -7.29 -37.69
CA ASP A 68 -10.51 -5.83 -37.68
C ASP A 68 -9.15 -5.21 -37.36
N GLU A 69 -8.57 -4.53 -38.35
CA GLU A 69 -7.28 -3.85 -38.21
C GLU A 69 -7.32 -2.67 -37.22
N LYS A 70 -8.45 -1.95 -37.12
CA LYS A 70 -8.59 -0.81 -36.19
C LYS A 70 -8.66 -1.30 -34.75
N TRP A 71 -9.31 -2.45 -34.53
CA TRP A 71 -9.33 -3.11 -33.24
C TRP A 71 -7.92 -3.53 -32.79
N TRP A 72 -7.15 -4.16 -33.68
CA TRP A 72 -5.74 -4.50 -33.40
C TRP A 72 -4.89 -3.28 -33.05
N ALA A 73 -5.00 -2.19 -33.84
CA ALA A 73 -4.28 -0.96 -33.57
C ALA A 73 -4.62 -0.38 -32.19
N SER A 74 -5.89 -0.45 -31.78
CA SER A 74 -6.34 -0.02 -30.45
C SER A 74 -5.74 -0.87 -29.33
N CYS A 75 -5.77 -2.21 -29.47
CA CYS A 75 -5.23 -3.12 -28.46
C CYS A 75 -3.72 -2.96 -28.33
N LEU A 76 -3.02 -2.82 -29.47
CA LEU A 76 -1.57 -2.62 -29.49
C LEU A 76 -1.14 -1.34 -28.78
N ASN A 77 -1.88 -0.24 -28.97
CA ASN A 77 -1.57 1.01 -28.28
C ASN A 77 -1.64 0.87 -26.75
N CYS A 78 -2.52 0.00 -26.23
CA CYS A 78 -2.65 -0.23 -24.80
C CYS A 78 -1.37 -0.84 -24.17
N VAL A 79 -0.59 -1.58 -24.95
CA VAL A 79 0.65 -2.22 -24.47
C VAL A 79 1.67 -1.17 -24.03
N ASN A 80 1.74 -0.03 -24.72
CA ASN A 80 2.63 1.08 -24.35
C ASN A 80 2.36 1.60 -22.93
N TYR A 81 1.11 1.48 -22.47
CA TYR A 81 0.64 1.94 -21.17
C TYR A 81 0.41 0.79 -20.17
N ARG A 82 0.99 -0.41 -20.41
CA ARG A 82 1.15 -1.44 -19.38
C ARG A 82 2.19 -0.96 -18.37
N GLN A 83 1.79 -0.80 -17.11
CA GLN A 83 2.60 -0.19 -16.07
C GLN A 83 2.92 -1.17 -14.95
N SER A 84 4.10 -0.97 -14.34
CA SER A 84 4.57 -1.63 -13.13
C SER A 84 4.19 -0.85 -11.87
N HIS A 85 4.23 0.48 -11.97
CA HIS A 85 3.90 1.44 -10.93
C HIS A 85 2.89 2.43 -11.50
N ASN A 86 1.89 2.80 -10.70
CA ASN A 86 0.78 3.63 -11.15
C ASN A 86 0.94 5.08 -10.68
N PRO A 87 1.35 6.02 -11.56
CA PRO A 87 1.47 7.44 -11.21
C PRO A 87 0.10 8.08 -10.93
N LYS A 88 -1.00 7.49 -11.42
CA LYS A 88 -2.38 7.96 -11.22
C LYS A 88 -2.96 7.61 -9.86
N PHE A 89 -2.23 6.87 -9.03
CA PHE A 89 -2.63 6.57 -7.66
C PHE A 89 -1.95 7.55 -6.69
N PRO A 90 -2.69 8.32 -5.87
CA PRO A 90 -4.15 8.40 -5.77
C PRO A 90 -4.80 9.45 -6.68
N ASP A 91 -4.05 10.37 -7.30
CA ASP A 91 -4.60 11.43 -8.17
C ASP A 91 -4.66 10.98 -9.64
N ILE A 92 -5.88 10.78 -10.14
CA ILE A 92 -6.15 10.27 -11.50
C ILE A 92 -5.64 11.19 -12.64
N ARG A 93 -5.30 12.45 -12.32
CA ARG A 93 -4.83 13.46 -13.27
C ARG A 93 -3.33 13.35 -13.55
N SER A 94 -2.58 12.58 -12.77
CA SER A 94 -1.15 12.37 -13.02
C SER A 94 -0.93 11.71 -14.38
N GLU A 95 0.15 12.13 -15.05
CA GLU A 95 0.51 11.65 -16.38
C GLU A 95 1.87 10.97 -16.39
N GLY A 96 2.03 10.00 -17.30
CA GLY A 96 3.27 9.35 -17.64
C GLY A 96 3.22 7.82 -17.47
N ILE A 97 4.37 7.18 -17.71
CA ILE A 97 4.50 5.73 -17.88
C ILE A 97 5.70 5.24 -17.06
N ILE A 98 5.46 4.26 -16.19
CA ILE A 98 6.50 3.59 -15.40
C ILE A 98 6.40 2.08 -15.58
N ARG A 99 7.35 1.51 -16.32
CA ARG A 99 7.57 0.08 -16.50
C ARG A 99 9.01 -0.22 -16.11
N THR A 100 9.21 -0.73 -14.92
CA THR A 100 10.53 -1.02 -14.37
C THR A 100 10.43 -2.14 -13.35
N GLU A 101 11.54 -2.83 -13.18
CA GLU A 101 11.75 -3.77 -12.09
C GLU A 101 12.38 -3.05 -10.90
N ALA A 102 12.38 -3.70 -9.74
CA ALA A 102 13.00 -3.15 -8.54
C ALA A 102 14.53 -3.13 -8.69
N LEU A 103 15.16 -2.06 -8.21
CA LEU A 103 16.61 -1.91 -8.23
C LEU A 103 17.22 -2.47 -6.94
N GLY A 104 18.14 -3.43 -7.08
CA GLY A 104 18.93 -3.98 -5.98
C GLY A 104 18.15 -4.85 -5.00
N GLU A 105 18.85 -5.33 -3.98
CA GLU A 105 18.28 -6.16 -2.93
C GLU A 105 18.11 -5.36 -1.63
N LEU A 106 16.92 -5.44 -1.04
CA LEU A 106 16.69 -4.90 0.30
C LEU A 106 17.04 -5.91 1.40
N PRO A 107 17.47 -5.44 2.59
CA PRO A 107 17.58 -6.25 3.79
C PRO A 107 16.30 -7.04 4.10
N SER A 108 16.44 -8.22 4.72
CA SER A 108 15.34 -9.16 4.97
C SER A 108 14.20 -8.61 5.83
N PHE A 109 14.47 -7.65 6.70
CA PHE A 109 13.47 -7.01 7.56
C PHE A 109 12.72 -5.85 6.88
N LEU A 110 13.08 -5.48 5.65
CA LEU A 110 12.38 -4.46 4.87
C LEU A 110 11.53 -5.12 3.78
N LEU A 111 10.28 -4.65 3.63
CA LEU A 111 9.35 -5.12 2.61
C LEU A 111 9.19 -4.06 1.52
N SER A 112 9.37 -4.46 0.26
CA SER A 112 9.05 -3.67 -0.92
C SER A 112 8.69 -4.56 -2.10
N SER A 113 8.39 -3.96 -3.26
CA SER A 113 8.13 -4.67 -4.51
C SER A 113 9.30 -5.55 -4.96
N SER A 114 10.53 -5.31 -4.49
CA SER A 114 11.70 -6.18 -4.75
C SER A 114 11.57 -7.59 -4.18
N LYS A 115 10.76 -7.77 -3.12
CA LYS A 115 10.55 -9.06 -2.45
C LYS A 115 9.30 -9.79 -2.95
N ILE A 116 8.59 -9.20 -3.92
CA ILE A 116 7.36 -9.75 -4.49
C ILE A 116 7.62 -10.05 -5.96
N PRO A 117 7.12 -11.17 -6.50
CA PRO A 117 7.21 -11.44 -7.92
C PRO A 117 6.65 -10.26 -8.75
N PRO A 118 7.32 -9.87 -9.86
CA PRO A 118 6.96 -8.69 -10.65
C PRO A 118 5.74 -8.93 -11.56
N TYR A 119 4.68 -9.51 -11.02
CA TYR A 119 3.43 -9.80 -11.72
C TYR A 119 2.37 -8.73 -11.43
N HIS A 120 1.21 -8.91 -12.04
CA HIS A 120 0.03 -8.05 -11.95
C HIS A 120 0.26 -6.63 -12.49
N TRP A 121 1.13 -6.50 -13.49
CA TRP A 121 1.26 -5.25 -14.23
C TRP A 121 0.01 -5.01 -15.05
N SER A 122 -0.47 -3.77 -15.08
CA SER A 122 -1.79 -3.49 -15.65
C SER A 122 -1.81 -2.20 -16.46
N TYR A 123 -2.84 -2.04 -17.30
CA TYR A 123 -3.02 -0.84 -18.09
C TYR A 123 -3.53 0.32 -17.24
N ALA A 124 -2.87 1.47 -17.33
CA ALA A 124 -3.29 2.71 -16.68
C ALA A 124 -2.94 3.92 -17.55
N HIS A 125 -3.95 4.44 -18.27
CA HIS A 125 -3.79 5.68 -19.04
C HIS A 125 -5.13 6.44 -19.13
N ASP A 126 -6.14 5.83 -19.74
CA ASP A 126 -7.47 6.42 -19.85
C ASP A 126 -8.58 5.38 -19.59
N SER A 127 -9.81 5.86 -19.42
CA SER A 127 -10.99 5.01 -19.22
C SER A 127 -11.54 4.41 -20.51
N LYS A 128 -11.17 4.96 -21.68
CA LYS A 128 -11.71 4.56 -22.99
C LYS A 128 -11.18 3.19 -23.42
N TYR A 129 -9.91 2.91 -23.17
CA TYR A 129 -9.24 1.69 -23.65
C TYR A 129 -9.04 0.62 -22.56
N VAL A 130 -9.62 0.78 -21.35
CA VAL A 130 -9.46 -0.19 -20.24
C VAL A 130 -9.88 -1.62 -20.61
N ASN A 131 -10.97 -1.79 -21.37
CA ASN A 131 -11.37 -3.11 -21.83
C ASN A 131 -10.52 -3.58 -23.01
N LYS A 132 -10.21 -2.69 -23.96
CA LYS A 132 -9.35 -3.03 -25.12
C LYS A 132 -7.94 -3.47 -24.72
N SER A 133 -7.47 -3.08 -23.54
CA SER A 133 -6.19 -3.55 -23.00
C SER A 133 -6.18 -5.06 -22.68
N ALA A 134 -7.35 -5.66 -22.37
CA ALA A 134 -7.46 -7.00 -21.80
C ALA A 134 -6.74 -8.10 -22.62
N LEU A 135 -6.79 -8.01 -23.95
CA LEU A 135 -6.14 -9.01 -24.81
C LEU A 135 -4.64 -9.10 -24.55
N LEU A 136 -3.94 -7.97 -24.64
CA LEU A 136 -2.48 -7.97 -24.69
C LEU A 136 -1.83 -7.74 -23.32
N THR A 137 -2.56 -7.22 -22.34
CA THR A 137 -2.01 -6.86 -21.03
C THR A 137 -2.47 -7.74 -19.89
N ASN A 138 -3.48 -8.61 -20.05
CA ASN A 138 -3.81 -9.56 -18.98
C ASN A 138 -2.75 -10.67 -18.92
N GLU A 139 -2.49 -11.12 -17.71
CA GLU A 139 -1.51 -12.18 -17.43
C GLU A 139 -2.20 -13.50 -17.15
N PHE A 140 -1.56 -14.57 -17.60
CA PHE A 140 -1.97 -15.95 -17.37
C PHE A 140 -0.72 -16.81 -17.28
N CYS A 141 -0.89 -18.04 -16.78
CA CYS A 141 0.18 -19.02 -16.78
C CYS A 141 0.06 -19.94 -18.00
N TRP A 142 1.17 -20.12 -18.71
CA TRP A 142 1.29 -21.05 -19.82
C TRP A 142 2.63 -21.77 -19.73
N ASN A 143 2.60 -23.10 -19.74
CA ASN A 143 3.73 -24.01 -19.51
C ASN A 143 4.51 -23.68 -18.22
N GLY A 144 3.79 -23.33 -17.16
CA GLY A 144 4.39 -22.98 -15.86
C GLY A 144 4.99 -21.57 -15.77
N VAL A 145 4.95 -20.77 -16.84
CA VAL A 145 5.47 -19.40 -16.86
C VAL A 145 4.31 -18.40 -16.89
N ILE A 146 4.33 -17.44 -15.97
CA ILE A 146 3.37 -16.33 -15.94
C ILE A 146 3.86 -15.25 -16.92
N SER A 147 3.01 -14.88 -17.87
CA SER A 147 3.32 -13.86 -18.87
C SER A 147 2.03 -13.23 -19.40
N CYS A 148 2.16 -12.14 -20.17
CA CYS A 148 1.06 -11.59 -20.97
C CYS A 148 1.25 -11.89 -22.47
N LEU A 149 0.17 -11.78 -23.25
CA LEU A 149 0.26 -11.99 -24.71
C LEU A 149 1.19 -10.97 -25.40
N ALA A 150 1.27 -9.73 -24.92
CA ALA A 150 2.17 -8.74 -25.50
C ALA A 150 3.64 -9.18 -25.50
N GLU A 151 4.07 -9.93 -24.48
CA GLU A 151 5.44 -10.42 -24.34
C GLU A 151 5.66 -11.70 -25.16
N LEU A 152 4.74 -12.65 -25.08
CA LEU A 152 4.83 -13.92 -25.81
C LEU A 152 4.77 -13.74 -27.33
N LEU A 153 3.92 -12.81 -27.81
CA LEU A 153 3.67 -12.62 -29.24
C LEU A 153 4.71 -11.73 -29.95
N LYS A 154 5.76 -11.27 -29.25
CA LYS A 154 6.93 -10.63 -29.88
C LYS A 154 7.63 -11.58 -30.84
N ASN A 155 7.71 -12.86 -30.49
CA ASN A 155 8.23 -13.90 -31.36
C ASN A 155 7.16 -14.29 -32.38
N VAL A 156 7.46 -14.11 -33.67
CA VAL A 156 6.54 -14.46 -34.77
C VAL A 156 6.20 -15.95 -34.73
N ASP A 157 7.12 -16.82 -34.31
CA ASP A 157 6.98 -18.28 -34.33
C ASP A 157 6.36 -18.87 -33.07
N HIS A 158 5.97 -18.01 -32.11
CA HIS A 158 5.33 -18.46 -30.88
C HIS A 158 4.08 -19.31 -31.16
N PRO A 159 3.87 -20.47 -30.48
CA PRO A 159 2.75 -21.38 -30.76
C PRO A 159 1.37 -20.73 -30.68
N LEU A 160 1.16 -19.80 -29.75
CA LEU A 160 -0.11 -19.06 -29.61
C LEU A 160 -0.51 -18.28 -30.87
N TRP A 161 0.44 -17.90 -31.74
CA TRP A 161 0.10 -17.31 -33.04
C TRP A 161 -0.64 -18.30 -33.96
N LYS A 162 -0.31 -19.59 -33.89
CA LYS A 162 -1.03 -20.63 -34.64
C LYS A 162 -2.48 -20.73 -34.16
N THR A 163 -2.70 -20.67 -32.85
CA THR A 163 -4.04 -20.66 -32.25
C THR A 163 -4.83 -19.42 -32.66
N LEU A 164 -4.23 -18.22 -32.65
CA LEU A 164 -4.87 -16.99 -33.15
C LEU A 164 -5.21 -17.07 -34.65
N THR A 165 -4.35 -17.70 -35.45
CA THR A 165 -4.61 -17.91 -36.88
C THR A 165 -5.78 -18.89 -37.08
N LYS A 166 -5.86 -19.95 -36.27
CA LYS A 166 -7.00 -20.88 -36.24
C LYS A 166 -8.32 -20.18 -35.88
N LEU A 167 -8.28 -19.21 -34.97
CA LEU A 167 -9.44 -18.37 -34.60
C LEU A 167 -9.83 -17.35 -35.68
N GLY A 168 -8.96 -17.12 -36.69
CA GLY A 168 -9.26 -16.29 -37.86
C GLY A 168 -8.45 -15.02 -38.01
N CYS A 169 -7.36 -14.85 -37.23
CA CYS A 169 -6.37 -13.80 -37.45
C CYS A 169 -5.63 -14.02 -38.78
N TYR A 170 -5.46 -12.96 -39.58
CA TYR A 170 -4.73 -13.04 -40.84
C TYR A 170 -3.22 -13.15 -40.63
N GLN A 171 -2.54 -13.91 -41.51
CA GLN A 171 -1.08 -14.09 -41.45
C GLN A 171 -0.30 -12.78 -41.59
N LYS A 172 -0.80 -11.85 -42.42
CA LYS A 172 -0.21 -10.51 -42.57
C LYS A 172 -0.26 -9.73 -41.26
N THR A 173 -1.39 -9.80 -40.54
CA THR A 173 -1.58 -9.18 -39.23
C THR A 173 -0.62 -9.77 -38.20
N ARG A 174 -0.46 -11.11 -38.16
CA ARG A 174 0.53 -11.78 -37.30
C ARG A 174 1.93 -11.18 -37.44
N LYS A 175 2.46 -11.13 -38.67
CA LYS A 175 3.82 -10.59 -38.92
C LYS A 175 3.93 -9.11 -38.54
N ALA A 176 2.92 -8.31 -38.89
CA ALA A 176 2.92 -6.88 -38.59
C ALA A 176 2.84 -6.61 -37.08
N MET A 177 2.00 -7.34 -36.35
CA MET A 177 1.81 -7.16 -34.90
C MET A 177 3.05 -7.61 -34.12
N ALA A 178 3.62 -8.77 -34.45
CA ALA A 178 4.85 -9.25 -33.81
C ALA A 178 6.00 -8.23 -33.96
N LYS A 179 6.18 -7.67 -35.16
CA LYS A 179 7.19 -6.61 -35.40
C LYS A 179 6.95 -5.37 -34.53
N LYS A 180 5.69 -4.91 -34.42
CA LYS A 180 5.36 -3.75 -33.59
C LYS A 180 5.52 -4.05 -32.11
N LEU A 181 5.10 -5.22 -31.63
CA LEU A 181 5.29 -5.63 -30.23
C LEU A 181 6.77 -5.74 -29.86
N ALA A 182 7.61 -6.26 -30.78
CA ALA A 182 9.06 -6.33 -30.58
C ALA A 182 9.72 -4.94 -30.44
N SER A 183 9.15 -3.90 -31.07
CA SER A 183 9.65 -2.52 -30.92
C SER A 183 9.27 -1.86 -29.58
N ILE A 184 8.35 -2.42 -28.81
CA ILE A 184 7.96 -1.86 -27.51
C ILE A 184 8.99 -2.28 -26.46
N ALA A 185 9.63 -1.27 -25.86
CA ALA A 185 10.62 -1.46 -24.81
C ALA A 185 10.02 -2.17 -23.59
N HIS A 186 10.76 -3.14 -23.05
CA HIS A 186 10.36 -3.87 -21.85
C HIS A 186 10.48 -3.02 -20.58
N ILE A 187 11.44 -2.08 -20.54
CA ILE A 187 11.61 -1.12 -19.45
C ILE A 187 11.47 0.29 -20.03
N THR A 188 10.70 1.15 -19.37
CA THR A 188 10.47 2.53 -19.79
C THR A 188 10.04 3.36 -18.58
N ILE A 189 10.71 4.48 -18.38
CA ILE A 189 10.30 5.51 -17.41
C ILE A 189 10.18 6.82 -18.20
N SER A 190 8.96 7.31 -18.35
CA SER A 190 8.68 8.58 -19.04
C SER A 190 7.62 9.33 -18.26
N MET A 191 8.06 10.32 -17.49
CA MET A 191 7.23 11.07 -16.55
C MET A 191 7.61 12.55 -16.64
N PRO A 192 6.79 13.43 -17.25
CA PRO A 192 7.04 14.86 -17.16
C PRO A 192 6.87 15.31 -15.70
N LEU A 193 7.83 16.04 -15.14
CA LEU A 193 7.72 16.55 -13.77
C LEU A 193 6.84 17.80 -13.67
N ALA A 194 6.77 18.60 -14.74
CA ALA A 194 5.92 19.78 -14.83
C ALA A 194 5.39 19.98 -16.27
N PRO A 195 4.09 20.32 -16.45
CA PRO A 195 3.02 20.33 -15.44
C PRO A 195 2.52 18.91 -15.12
N ASN A 196 2.59 18.47 -13.86
CA ASN A 196 2.10 17.16 -13.43
C ASN A 196 1.63 17.18 -11.95
N TYR A 197 0.84 16.19 -11.55
CA TYR A 197 0.26 16.06 -10.20
C TYR A 197 1.02 15.07 -9.30
N LEU A 198 2.30 14.83 -9.62
CA LEU A 198 3.15 13.96 -8.82
C LEU A 198 3.52 14.62 -7.50
N THR A 199 3.46 13.86 -6.41
CA THR A 199 4.06 14.26 -5.15
C THR A 199 5.57 14.20 -5.27
N GLN A 200 6.26 15.26 -4.83
CA GLN A 200 7.72 15.33 -4.78
C GLN A 200 8.14 15.66 -3.35
N ILE A 201 9.15 14.97 -2.85
CA ILE A 201 9.76 15.22 -1.55
C ILE A 201 11.25 15.41 -1.74
N SER A 202 11.87 16.32 -0.97
CA SER A 202 13.32 16.48 -0.95
C SER A 202 13.85 15.97 0.38
N LEU A 203 14.77 15.02 0.32
CA LEU A 203 15.41 14.41 1.49
C LEU A 203 16.92 14.70 1.46
N PRO A 204 17.57 14.91 2.61
CA PRO A 204 19.02 15.06 2.66
C PRO A 204 19.69 13.75 2.23
N ASN A 205 20.60 13.85 1.26
CA ASN A 205 21.43 12.73 0.81
C ASN A 205 22.79 12.72 1.52
N SER A 206 23.31 13.91 1.84
CA SER A 206 24.51 14.12 2.64
C SER A 206 24.34 15.39 3.47
N ASP A 207 25.34 15.73 4.29
CA ASP A 207 25.32 16.95 5.11
C ASP A 207 25.15 18.24 4.30
N THR A 208 25.47 18.21 3.00
CA THR A 208 25.48 19.39 2.12
C THR A 208 24.55 19.28 0.91
N SER A 209 23.88 18.14 0.69
CA SER A 209 23.08 17.93 -0.52
C SER A 209 21.75 17.23 -0.26
N TYR A 210 20.79 17.53 -1.14
CA TYR A 210 19.45 16.97 -1.11
C TYR A 210 19.15 16.22 -2.41
N ILE A 211 18.33 15.19 -2.30
CA ILE A 211 17.76 14.46 -3.45
C ILE A 211 16.24 14.64 -3.45
N SER A 212 15.68 14.92 -4.62
CA SER A 212 14.24 14.97 -4.81
C SER A 212 13.74 13.62 -5.31
N LEU A 213 12.70 13.10 -4.67
CA LEU A 213 12.10 11.80 -4.94
C LEU A 213 10.60 11.97 -5.16
N SER A 214 10.05 11.23 -6.12
CA SER A 214 8.62 11.16 -6.38
C SER A 214 8.13 9.74 -6.10
N PRO A 215 7.54 9.46 -4.92
CA PRO A 215 7.04 8.12 -4.61
C PRO A 215 5.85 7.76 -5.50
N VAL A 216 5.83 6.54 -6.02
CA VAL A 216 4.74 6.02 -6.85
C VAL A 216 4.30 4.65 -6.35
N ALA A 217 3.00 4.37 -6.40
CA ALA A 217 2.45 3.10 -5.95
C ALA A 217 2.82 1.95 -6.88
N SER A 218 3.36 0.86 -6.33
CA SER A 218 3.62 -0.39 -7.05
C SER A 218 2.34 -1.21 -7.21
N LEU A 219 2.02 -1.63 -8.44
CA LEU A 219 0.82 -2.43 -8.72
C LEU A 219 0.94 -3.88 -8.22
N SER A 220 2.15 -4.45 -8.24
CA SER A 220 2.41 -5.78 -7.68
C SER A 220 2.20 -5.80 -6.17
N MET A 221 2.65 -4.77 -5.46
CA MET A 221 2.38 -4.60 -4.02
C MET A 221 0.88 -4.47 -3.74
N GLN A 222 0.17 -3.63 -4.50
CA GLN A 222 -1.27 -3.43 -4.33
C GLN A 222 -2.06 -4.73 -4.52
N SER A 223 -1.75 -5.49 -5.57
CA SER A 223 -2.41 -6.78 -5.84
C SER A 223 -2.07 -7.83 -4.79
N HIS A 224 -0.80 -7.91 -4.36
CA HIS A 224 -0.36 -8.83 -3.31
C HIS A 224 -1.10 -8.62 -1.99
N PHE A 225 -1.14 -7.37 -1.49
CA PHE A 225 -1.89 -7.06 -0.27
C PHE A 225 -3.39 -7.25 -0.45
N TYR A 226 -3.95 -6.93 -1.62
CA TYR A 226 -5.37 -7.11 -1.88
C TYR A 226 -5.81 -8.58 -1.79
N GLN A 227 -5.00 -9.48 -2.37
CA GLN A 227 -5.22 -10.93 -2.35
C GLN A 227 -4.94 -11.50 -0.96
N GLY A 228 -3.81 -11.13 -0.34
CA GLY A 228 -3.43 -11.63 0.99
C GLY A 228 -4.37 -11.21 2.12
N LEU A 229 -5.04 -10.06 1.98
CA LEU A 229 -6.01 -9.55 2.95
C LEU A 229 -7.46 -9.96 2.63
N GLN A 230 -7.68 -10.93 1.73
CA GLN A 230 -9.03 -11.28 1.30
C GLN A 230 -9.89 -11.88 2.41
N ASP A 231 -9.29 -12.75 3.23
CA ASP A 231 -9.97 -13.45 4.32
C ASP A 231 -9.69 -12.81 5.70
N GLU A 232 -8.86 -11.77 5.73
CA GLU A 232 -8.43 -11.10 6.96
C GLU A 232 -9.27 -9.85 7.24
N TYR A 233 -10.19 -9.94 8.20
CA TYR A 233 -11.01 -8.78 8.59
C TYR A 233 -10.31 -7.86 9.59
N ARG A 234 -9.51 -8.41 10.50
CA ARG A 234 -8.97 -7.65 11.63
C ARG A 234 -7.93 -6.62 11.14
N HIS A 235 -6.95 -7.10 10.38
CA HIS A 235 -5.80 -6.34 9.86
C HIS A 235 -6.04 -5.65 8.52
N ALA A 236 -7.28 -5.62 8.02
CA ALA A 236 -7.61 -4.98 6.75
C ALA A 236 -8.44 -3.70 6.97
N SER A 237 -8.18 -2.69 6.15
CA SER A 237 -9.04 -1.54 5.98
C SER A 237 -9.35 -1.36 4.50
N THR A 238 -10.60 -1.01 4.18
CA THR A 238 -11.00 -0.72 2.80
C THR A 238 -11.00 0.79 2.57
N THR A 239 -10.14 1.25 1.67
CA THR A 239 -10.12 2.63 1.18
C THR A 239 -10.76 2.68 -0.20
N ARG A 240 -11.74 3.56 -0.39
CA ARG A 240 -12.47 3.70 -1.66
C ARG A 240 -12.03 4.93 -2.43
N PHE A 241 -11.81 4.75 -3.73
CA PHE A 241 -11.52 5.81 -4.67
C PHE A 241 -12.60 5.88 -5.75
N SER A 242 -13.06 7.08 -6.05
CA SER A 242 -14.01 7.31 -7.16
C SER A 242 -13.28 7.24 -8.51
N ARG A 243 -14.04 7.10 -9.61
CA ARG A 243 -13.52 7.08 -11.00
C ARG A 243 -12.41 6.03 -11.22
N ALA A 244 -12.63 4.82 -10.71
CA ALA A 244 -11.67 3.71 -10.78
C ALA A 244 -11.17 3.40 -12.22
N THR A 245 -12.02 3.56 -13.24
CA THR A 245 -11.66 3.35 -14.65
C THR A 245 -10.60 4.35 -15.15
N ASN A 246 -10.57 5.59 -14.63
CA ASN A 246 -9.56 6.58 -15.00
C ASN A 246 -8.19 6.29 -14.37
N MET A 247 -8.19 5.57 -13.23
CA MET A 247 -6.98 5.21 -12.50
C MET A 247 -6.28 3.97 -13.09
N GLY A 248 -7.03 3.10 -13.78
CA GLY A 248 -6.51 1.94 -14.49
C GLY A 248 -7.22 0.63 -14.15
N VAL A 249 -6.75 -0.46 -14.75
CA VAL A 249 -7.39 -1.78 -14.67
C VAL A 249 -7.37 -2.34 -13.25
N THR A 250 -6.28 -2.15 -12.49
CA THR A 250 -6.19 -2.64 -11.10
C THR A 250 -7.29 -2.05 -10.22
N ALA A 251 -7.45 -0.71 -10.24
CA ALA A 251 -8.51 -0.04 -9.49
C ALA A 251 -9.91 -0.42 -9.98
N MET A 252 -10.10 -0.51 -11.31
CA MET A 252 -11.38 -0.93 -11.90
C MET A 252 -11.81 -2.32 -11.43
N THR A 253 -10.86 -3.24 -11.25
CA THR A 253 -11.14 -4.63 -10.88
C THR A 253 -11.78 -4.74 -9.49
N CYS A 254 -11.36 -3.93 -8.53
CA CYS A 254 -11.98 -3.85 -7.20
C CYS A 254 -13.05 -2.76 -7.08
N GLY A 255 -13.46 -2.11 -8.18
CA GLY A 255 -14.40 -0.99 -8.14
C GLY A 255 -13.90 0.21 -7.33
N GLY A 256 -12.57 0.37 -7.19
CA GLY A 256 -11.93 1.39 -6.37
C GLY A 256 -11.83 1.06 -4.88
N ALA A 257 -12.32 -0.11 -4.43
CA ALA A 257 -12.23 -0.56 -3.04
C ALA A 257 -10.92 -1.32 -2.80
N PHE A 258 -9.85 -0.60 -2.48
CA PHE A 258 -8.56 -1.21 -2.13
C PHE A 258 -8.55 -1.68 -0.68
N ARG A 259 -8.11 -2.92 -0.47
CA ARG A 259 -7.81 -3.46 0.86
C ARG A 259 -6.36 -3.12 1.21
N MET A 260 -6.18 -2.43 2.32
CA MET A 260 -4.88 -1.98 2.83
C MET A 260 -4.67 -2.54 4.24
N LEU A 261 -3.40 -2.71 4.61
CA LEU A 261 -3.03 -3.17 5.95
C LEU A 261 -3.40 -2.11 6.99
N LYS A 262 -4.02 -2.54 8.09
CA LYS A 262 -4.41 -1.70 9.23
C LYS A 262 -3.83 -2.25 10.52
N SER A 263 -3.46 -1.34 11.42
CA SER A 263 -3.16 -1.69 12.81
C SER A 263 -4.46 -1.87 13.61
N ASN A 264 -4.58 -3.00 14.30
CA ASN A 264 -5.84 -3.42 14.94
C ASN A 264 -6.00 -2.83 16.33
N THR A 265 -4.88 -2.63 17.02
CA THR A 265 -4.90 -2.30 18.44
C THR A 265 -5.07 -0.80 18.59
N LYS A 266 -6.11 -0.41 19.35
CA LYS A 266 -6.17 0.94 19.90
C LYS A 266 -4.86 1.21 20.60
N PHE A 267 -4.28 2.38 20.34
CA PHE A 267 -3.03 2.78 20.95
C PHE A 267 -3.14 2.66 22.47
N SER A 268 -2.35 1.78 23.08
CA SER A 268 -2.33 1.60 24.53
C SER A 268 -1.28 2.53 25.14
N ILE A 269 -1.71 3.33 26.10
CA ILE A 269 -0.80 4.20 26.84
C ILE A 269 -0.27 3.37 28.01
N THR A 270 0.97 2.90 27.86
CA THR A 270 1.73 2.32 28.97
C THR A 270 2.68 3.36 29.54
N PRO A 271 3.07 3.27 30.82
CA PRO A 271 4.08 4.16 31.38
C PRO A 271 5.36 4.11 30.53
N HIS A 272 5.68 5.21 29.85
CA HIS A 272 6.81 5.32 28.93
C HIS A 272 8.15 5.02 29.63
N HIS A 273 8.26 5.33 30.92
CA HIS A 273 9.41 5.02 31.72
C HIS A 273 8.99 4.63 33.14
N ARG A 274 9.79 3.77 33.75
CA ARG A 274 9.72 3.43 35.18
C ARG A 274 10.94 4.00 35.88
N LEU A 275 11.18 5.30 35.69
CA LEU A 275 12.14 6.01 36.52
C LEU A 275 11.61 5.95 37.95
N ASN A 276 12.49 5.71 38.92
CA ASN A 276 12.10 5.72 40.32
C ASN A 276 11.39 7.05 40.59
N SER A 277 10.08 7.00 40.83
CA SER A 277 9.36 8.05 41.52
C SER A 277 9.83 8.03 42.98
N LYS A 278 11.13 8.25 43.22
CA LYS A 278 11.63 8.65 44.53
C LYS A 278 10.78 9.86 44.88
N ARG A 279 9.91 9.73 45.90
CA ARG A 279 8.98 10.78 46.37
C ARG A 279 9.73 12.10 46.35
N SER A 280 9.53 12.97 45.35
CA SER A 280 10.28 14.23 45.29
C SER A 280 10.15 14.88 46.65
N TRP A 281 11.27 15.05 47.36
CA TRP A 281 11.24 15.65 48.69
C TRP A 281 10.63 17.05 48.60
N LEU A 282 10.80 17.72 47.47
CA LEU A 282 10.18 19.00 47.15
C LEU A 282 8.92 18.80 46.29
N THR A 283 7.75 18.81 46.93
CA THR A 283 6.44 18.87 46.26
C THR A 283 5.85 20.28 46.36
N SER A 284 4.85 20.59 45.51
CA SER A 284 4.13 21.87 45.59
C SER A 284 3.48 22.09 46.96
N GLU A 285 3.00 21.01 47.59
CA GLU A 285 2.41 21.03 48.93
C GLU A 285 3.45 21.43 49.98
N ASN A 286 4.64 20.80 49.95
CA ASN A 286 5.72 21.12 50.88
C ASN A 286 6.19 22.58 50.76
N VAL A 287 6.29 23.10 49.53
CA VAL A 287 6.61 24.52 49.27
C VAL A 287 5.50 25.46 49.79
N GLN A 288 4.24 25.05 49.68
CA GLN A 288 3.12 25.82 50.20
C GLN A 288 3.12 25.85 51.73
N SER A 289 3.44 24.74 52.39
CA SER A 289 3.58 24.66 53.85
C SER A 289 4.70 25.55 54.38
N LEU A 290 5.85 25.64 53.69
CA LEU A 290 6.92 26.60 54.00
C LEU A 290 6.43 28.06 53.92
N LYS A 291 5.75 28.41 52.81
CA LYS A 291 5.19 29.76 52.61
C LYS A 291 4.13 30.09 53.66
N GLN A 292 3.29 29.12 54.03
CA GLN A 292 2.24 29.30 55.04
C GLN A 292 2.84 29.44 56.44
N TYR A 293 3.90 28.70 56.78
CA TYR A 293 4.64 28.85 58.03
C TYR A 293 5.27 30.24 58.16
N GLN A 294 5.93 30.75 57.11
CA GLN A 294 6.55 32.07 57.13
C GLN A 294 5.53 33.21 57.26
N ARG A 295 4.35 33.05 56.65
CA ARG A 295 3.25 34.04 56.71
C ARG A 295 2.39 33.92 57.97
N LEU A 296 2.62 32.91 58.80
CA LEU A 296 1.77 32.59 59.95
C LEU A 296 1.75 33.70 61.01
N ASN A 297 2.87 34.38 61.21
CA ASN A 297 2.98 35.52 62.14
C ASN A 297 2.28 36.78 61.63
N LYS A 298 2.04 36.88 60.32
CA LYS A 298 1.37 38.03 59.68
C LYS A 298 -0.15 37.87 59.60
N ARG A 299 -0.70 36.72 60.03
CA ARG A 299 -2.15 36.44 59.98
C ARG A 299 -2.85 36.88 61.27
N LEU A 300 -3.97 37.58 61.10
CA LEU A 300 -4.89 37.96 62.18
C LEU A 300 -5.75 36.73 62.55
N ILE A 301 -5.23 35.89 63.43
CA ILE A 301 -5.89 34.67 63.92
C ILE A 301 -5.72 34.55 65.45
N PRO A 302 -6.67 33.89 66.15
CA PRO A 302 -6.54 33.61 67.59
C PRO A 302 -5.29 32.79 67.89
N GLU A 303 -4.69 33.02 69.06
CA GLU A 303 -3.40 32.43 69.41
C GLU A 303 -3.42 30.90 69.48
N ASN A 304 -4.55 30.32 69.93
CA ASN A 304 -4.74 28.87 69.97
C ASN A 304 -4.74 28.26 68.55
N ALA A 305 -5.42 28.90 67.60
CA ALA A 305 -5.42 28.48 66.20
C ALA A 305 -4.04 28.67 65.56
N ARG A 306 -3.32 29.73 65.93
CA ARG A 306 -1.93 29.98 65.50
C ARG A 306 -0.99 28.87 65.94
N LYS A 307 -1.07 28.46 67.21
CA LYS A 307 -0.26 27.35 67.77
C LYS A 307 -0.56 26.02 67.07
N ALA A 308 -1.82 25.72 66.81
CA ALA A 308 -2.23 24.52 66.08
C ALA A 308 -1.69 24.48 64.64
N LEU A 309 -1.85 25.57 63.88
CA LEU A 309 -1.33 25.67 62.51
C LEU A 309 0.20 25.63 62.46
N ARG A 310 0.87 26.27 63.42
CA ARG A 310 2.34 26.22 63.52
C ARG A 310 2.84 24.79 63.73
N ARG A 311 2.16 24.01 64.58
CA ARG A 311 2.48 22.59 64.79
C ARG A 311 2.26 21.78 63.51
N LYS A 312 1.14 21.98 62.82
CA LYS A 312 0.82 21.31 61.56
C LYS A 312 1.89 21.53 60.49
N TYR A 313 2.20 22.79 60.18
CA TYR A 313 3.20 23.10 59.16
C TYR A 313 4.61 22.66 59.56
N LYS A 314 4.95 22.70 60.85
CA LYS A 314 6.24 22.19 61.34
C LYS A 314 6.38 20.68 61.06
N ILE A 315 5.32 19.89 61.29
CA ILE A 315 5.32 18.45 60.99
C ILE A 315 5.49 18.20 59.48
N GLU A 316 4.78 18.96 58.63
CA GLU A 316 4.89 18.83 57.17
C GLU A 316 6.30 19.20 56.67
N ILE A 317 6.90 20.26 57.20
CA ILE A 317 8.29 20.66 56.88
C ILE A 317 9.29 19.61 57.39
N GLN A 318 9.08 19.04 58.58
CA GLN A 318 9.95 17.98 59.11
C GLN A 318 9.89 16.71 58.24
N ASN A 319 8.69 16.32 57.78
CA ASN A 319 8.52 15.20 56.87
C ASN A 319 9.18 15.46 55.50
N MET A 320 9.12 16.71 55.00
CA MET A 320 9.84 17.11 53.79
C MET A 320 11.36 16.91 53.96
N VAL A 321 11.92 17.39 55.07
CA VAL A 321 13.36 17.30 55.36
C VAL A 321 13.79 15.85 55.59
N SER A 322 13.00 15.02 56.26
CA SER A 322 13.34 13.60 56.46
C SER A 322 13.35 12.82 55.16
N VAL A 323 12.43 13.11 54.23
CA VAL A 323 12.44 12.53 52.88
C VAL A 323 13.66 13.01 52.08
N TRP A 324 14.08 14.26 52.23
CA TRP A 324 15.31 14.78 51.61
C TRP A 324 16.56 14.11 52.19
N LEU A 325 16.67 14.01 53.52
CA LEU A 325 17.79 13.34 54.19
C LEU A 325 17.91 11.88 53.74
N ALA A 326 16.79 11.14 53.73
CA ALA A 326 16.74 9.76 53.23
C ALA A 326 17.15 9.62 51.75
N MET A 327 17.21 10.70 50.97
CA MET A 327 17.73 10.69 49.60
C MET A 327 19.22 11.01 49.48
N GLN A 328 19.79 11.74 50.44
CA GLN A 328 21.18 12.22 50.40
C GLN A 328 22.12 11.35 51.25
N ASP A 329 21.71 11.00 52.47
CA ASP A 329 22.52 10.24 53.42
C ASP A 329 21.64 9.60 54.51
N HIS A 330 21.76 8.28 54.70
CA HIS A 330 20.96 7.55 55.69
C HIS A 330 21.45 7.73 57.14
N THR A 331 22.57 8.43 57.36
CA THR A 331 23.19 8.58 58.68
C THR A 331 22.73 9.82 59.47
N LEU A 332 22.13 10.82 58.80
CA LEU A 332 21.60 12.03 59.45
C LEU A 332 20.07 11.99 59.62
N ASP A 333 19.60 12.18 60.85
CA ASP A 333 18.19 12.45 61.15
C ASP A 333 17.92 13.96 61.30
N SER A 334 16.69 14.35 61.05
CA SER A 334 16.14 15.70 61.19
C SER A 334 16.44 16.36 62.55
N ILE A 335 16.53 15.59 63.63
CA ILE A 335 16.87 16.09 64.97
C ILE A 335 18.35 16.48 65.05
N ILE A 336 19.24 15.66 64.48
CA ILE A 336 20.69 15.87 64.44
C ILE A 336 21.01 17.08 63.56
N LEU A 337 20.33 17.21 62.41
CA LEU A 337 20.47 18.38 61.53
C LEU A 337 20.07 19.69 62.23
N VAL A 338 18.96 19.68 62.99
CA VAL A 338 18.52 20.86 63.76
C VAL A 338 19.52 21.21 64.87
N GLN A 339 20.17 20.21 65.50
CA GLN A 339 21.20 20.47 66.49
C GLN A 339 22.46 21.10 65.87
N HIS A 340 22.90 20.60 64.72
CA HIS A 340 24.02 21.20 63.98
C HIS A 340 23.76 22.65 63.57
N LEU A 341 22.59 22.94 63.00
CA LEU A 341 22.25 24.28 62.51
C LEU A 341 21.96 25.32 63.60
N ASN A 342 21.82 24.91 64.87
CA ASN A 342 21.63 25.83 66.00
C ASN A 342 22.91 26.03 66.82
N HIS A 343 24.02 25.37 66.46
CA HIS A 343 25.32 25.49 67.11
C HIS A 343 26.39 26.17 66.25
N ASP A 344 26.03 26.57 65.02
CA ASP A 344 26.66 27.64 64.24
C ASP A 344 25.75 28.88 64.28
#